data_AF-A0A4P7UCL4-F1
#
_entry.id   AF-A0A4P7UCL4-F1
#
_cell.length_a   1.000
_cell.length_b   1.000
_cell.length_c   1.000
_cell.angle_alpha   90.00
_cell.angle_beta   90.00
_cell.angle_gamma   90.00
#
_symmetry.space_group_name_H-M   'P 1'
#
loop_
_entity.id
_entity.type
_entity.pdbx_description
1 polymer ?
#
loop_
_entity_poly.entity_id
_entity_poly.type
_entity_poly.pdbx_seq_one_letter_code
_entity_poly.pdbx_strand_id
1 'polypeptide(L)'
;MSWLYLASIVTSMVCMGLVDHRWRLFLFDRPRVALAAVAVGFALFLAWDLVAIEIEVYSKGASPAMSGVDVAPHLPLEELFFITFLCYITGVLHGLFTRLLAHRATRREAVR
;
A
#
# COMPACT_ATOMS: atom_id res chain seq x y z
N MET A 1 10.26 21.85 6.72
CA MET A 1 9.21 21.43 5.76
C MET A 1 9.90 20.80 4.58
N SER A 2 9.86 19.48 4.52
CA SER A 2 10.59 18.69 3.54
C SER A 2 9.63 17.72 2.87
N TRP A 3 9.78 17.47 1.57
CA TRP A 3 8.92 16.55 0.82
C TRP A 3 9.46 15.13 0.78
N LEU A 4 10.48 14.85 1.60
CA LEU A 4 11.22 13.58 1.57
C LEU A 4 10.32 12.39 1.90
N TYR A 5 9.38 12.51 2.85
CA TYR A 5 8.52 11.38 3.20
C TYR A 5 7.57 11.02 2.04
N LEU A 6 6.86 12.02 1.49
CA LEU A 6 6.01 11.82 0.32
C LEU A 6 6.80 11.25 -0.86
N ALA A 7 7.98 11.83 -1.15
CA ALA A 7 8.85 11.36 -2.23
C ALA A 7 9.29 9.91 -2.01
N SER A 8 9.58 9.52 -0.78
CA SER A 8 9.97 8.14 -0.43
C SER A 8 8.81 7.16 -0.66
N ILE A 9 7.58 7.53 -0.27
CA ILE A 9 6.38 6.72 -0.51
C ILE A 9 6.13 6.58 -2.01
N VAL A 10 6.09 7.70 -2.75
CA VAL A 10 5.82 7.68 -4.19
C VAL A 10 6.90 6.88 -4.94
N THR A 11 8.17 7.07 -4.60
CA THR A 11 9.27 6.31 -5.20
C THR A 11 9.10 4.82 -4.93
N SER A 12 8.80 4.43 -3.68
CA SER A 12 8.57 3.04 -3.30
C SER A 12 7.36 2.44 -4.03
N MET A 13 6.28 3.22 -4.16
CA MET A 13 5.07 2.83 -4.88
C MET A 13 5.35 2.60 -6.37
N VAL A 14 6.13 3.47 -7.01
CA VAL A 14 6.55 3.29 -8.41
C VAL A 14 7.43 2.05 -8.56
N CYS A 15 8.41 1.84 -7.69
CA CYS A 15 9.25 0.65 -7.70
C CYS A 15 8.42 -0.63 -7.60
N MET A 16 7.45 -0.67 -6.67
CA MET A 16 6.55 -1.81 -6.55
C MET A 16 5.57 -1.93 -7.73
N GLY A 17 5.20 -0.80 -8.34
CA GLY A 17 4.49 -0.72 -9.63
C GLY A 17 5.23 -1.42 -10.75
N LEU A 18 6.54 -1.19 -10.87
CA LEU A 18 7.39 -1.84 -11.88
C LEU A 18 7.51 -3.35 -11.64
N VAL A 19 7.64 -3.77 -10.38
CA VAL A 19 7.62 -5.18 -9.98
C VAL A 19 6.29 -5.82 -10.39
N ASP A 20 5.17 -5.21 -10.02
CA ASP A 20 3.85 -5.72 -10.36
C ASP A 20 3.63 -5.75 -11.87
N HIS A 21 4.10 -4.76 -12.63
CA HIS A 21 4.02 -4.77 -14.10
C HIS A 21 4.86 -5.91 -14.71
N ARG A 22 6.10 -6.06 -14.24
CA ARG A 22 7.07 -7.03 -14.78
C ARG A 22 6.60 -8.47 -14.64
N TRP A 23 5.97 -8.79 -13.52
CA TRP A 23 5.47 -10.13 -13.24
C TRP A 23 3.95 -10.24 -13.35
N ARG A 24 3.18 -9.15 -13.47
CA ARG A 24 1.71 -9.15 -13.48
C ARG A 24 1.16 -9.87 -12.26
N LEU A 25 1.39 -9.34 -11.05
CA LEU A 25 1.08 -10.04 -9.80
C LEU A 25 -0.32 -9.70 -9.26
N PHE A 26 -0.77 -8.46 -9.42
CA PHE A 26 -1.98 -7.94 -8.81
C PHE A 26 -2.74 -6.98 -9.71
N LEU A 27 -2.29 -5.73 -9.86
CA LEU A 27 -2.98 -4.70 -10.66
C LEU A 27 -2.92 -5.04 -12.15
N PHE A 28 -1.77 -5.52 -12.63
CA PHE A 28 -1.58 -5.89 -14.04
C PHE A 28 -2.06 -7.31 -14.39
N ASP A 29 -2.47 -8.10 -13.39
CA ASP A 29 -3.15 -9.39 -13.59
C ASP A 29 -4.67 -9.19 -13.67
N ARG A 30 -5.26 -8.54 -12.64
CA ARG A 30 -6.71 -8.34 -12.50
C ARG A 30 -7.02 -6.91 -12.04
N PRO A 31 -6.97 -5.91 -12.94
CA PRO A 31 -7.03 -4.49 -12.56
C PRO A 31 -8.33 -4.13 -11.83
N ARG A 32 -9.48 -4.66 -12.25
CA ARG A 32 -10.78 -4.35 -11.63
C ARG A 32 -10.86 -4.84 -10.18
N VAL A 33 -10.38 -6.04 -9.92
CA VAL A 33 -10.38 -6.64 -8.58
C VAL A 33 -9.34 -5.96 -7.70
N ALA A 34 -8.15 -5.69 -8.25
CA ALA A 34 -7.09 -4.99 -7.54
C ALA A 34 -7.52 -3.57 -7.12
N LEU A 35 -8.12 -2.80 -8.04
CA LEU A 35 -8.64 -1.46 -7.74
C LEU A 35 -9.75 -1.51 -6.69
N ALA A 36 -10.67 -2.46 -6.78
CA ALA A 36 -11.72 -2.62 -5.77
C ALA A 36 -11.13 -2.97 -4.39
N ALA A 37 -10.16 -3.88 -4.34
CA ALA A 37 -9.50 -4.28 -3.09
C ALA A 37 -8.73 -3.11 -2.46
N VAL A 38 -7.99 -2.34 -3.26
CA VAL A 38 -7.28 -1.14 -2.78
C VAL A 38 -8.27 -0.08 -2.31
N ALA A 39 -9.35 0.17 -3.06
CA ALA A 39 -10.35 1.17 -2.67
C ALA A 39 -11.07 0.80 -1.36
N VAL A 40 -11.47 -0.47 -1.21
CA VAL A 40 -12.11 -0.96 0.02
C VAL A 40 -11.15 -0.91 1.20
N GLY A 41 -9.92 -1.40 1.02
CA GLY A 41 -8.88 -1.34 2.05
C GLY A 41 -8.57 0.10 2.47
N PHE A 42 -8.42 1.00 1.49
CA PHE A 42 -8.20 2.41 1.72
C PHE A 42 -9.34 3.04 2.52
N ALA A 43 -10.60 2.81 2.14
CA ALA A 43 -11.74 3.35 2.86
C ALA A 43 -11.82 2.84 4.30
N LEU A 44 -11.55 1.55 4.52
CA LEU A 44 -11.56 0.94 5.85
C LEU A 44 -10.44 1.52 6.74
N PHE A 45 -9.21 1.58 6.24
CA PHE A 45 -8.09 2.14 7.00
C PHE A 45 -8.25 3.64 7.24
N LEU A 46 -8.74 4.39 6.26
CA LEU A 46 -9.01 5.81 6.43
C LEU A 46 -10.10 6.06 7.48
N ALA A 47 -11.19 5.28 7.45
CA ALA A 47 -12.23 5.38 8.49
C ALA A 47 -11.67 5.04 9.87
N TRP A 48 -10.81 4.03 9.96
CA TRP A 48 -10.12 3.67 11.20
C TRP A 48 -9.21 4.81 11.70
N ASP A 49 -8.45 5.42 10.80
CA ASP A 49 -7.55 6.54 11.11
C ASP A 49 -8.31 7.73 11.68
N LEU A 50 -9.42 8.10 11.04
CA LEU A 50 -10.28 9.20 11.50
C LEU A 50 -10.85 8.91 12.89
N VAL A 51 -11.30 7.68 13.15
CA VAL A 51 -11.78 7.28 14.49
C VAL A 51 -10.65 7.37 15.51
N ALA A 52 -9.44 6.91 15.17
CA ALA A 52 -8.28 6.93 16.05
C ALA A 52 -7.77 8.35 16.36
N ILE A 53 -7.89 9.27 15.40
CA ILE A 53 -7.61 10.70 15.59
C ILE A 53 -8.64 11.32 16.54
N GLU A 54 -9.93 11.04 16.35
CA GLU A 54 -11.01 11.60 17.17
C GLU A 54 -10.91 11.18 18.65
N ILE A 55 -10.48 9.95 18.91
CA ILE A 55 -10.24 9.45 20.28
C ILE A 55 -8.86 9.82 20.85
N GLU A 56 -8.14 10.74 20.19
CA GLU A 56 -6.82 11.25 20.56
C GLU A 56 -5.72 10.17 20.68
N VAL A 57 -5.94 9.00 20.07
CA VAL A 57 -4.94 7.90 20.04
C VAL A 57 -3.86 8.20 19.01
N TYR A 58 -4.22 8.81 17.89
CA TYR A 58 -3.27 9.30 16.90
C TYR A 58 -3.02 10.79 17.01
N SER A 59 -1.75 11.14 16.95
CA SER A 59 -1.28 12.52 16.90
C SER A 59 -0.34 12.68 15.71
N LYS A 60 -0.41 13.86 15.09
CA LYS A 60 0.48 14.21 13.96
C LYS A 60 1.93 14.12 14.43
N GLY A 61 2.70 13.23 13.82
CA GLY A 61 4.13 13.14 14.08
C GLY A 61 4.84 14.45 13.73
N ALA A 62 5.66 14.98 14.63
CA ALA A 62 6.44 16.20 14.39
C ALA A 62 7.72 15.92 13.56
N SER A 63 7.60 15.14 12.48
CA SER A 63 8.76 14.76 11.68
C SER A 63 9.22 15.91 10.78
N PRO A 64 10.51 16.29 10.79
CA PRO A 64 11.06 17.32 9.90
C PRO A 64 10.92 16.99 8.40
N ALA A 65 10.71 15.70 8.09
CA ALA A 65 10.61 15.15 6.75
C ALA A 65 9.20 15.28 6.11
N MET A 66 8.23 15.85 6.83
CA MET A 66 6.87 16.06 6.35
C MET A 66 6.73 17.37 5.57
N SER A 67 5.85 17.35 4.58
CA SER A 67 5.54 18.51 3.72
C SER A 67 4.87 19.64 4.51
N GLY A 68 4.14 19.27 5.58
CA GLY A 68 3.32 20.18 6.37
C GLY A 68 1.93 20.40 5.80
N VAL A 69 1.55 19.69 4.74
CA VAL A 69 0.21 19.75 4.13
C VAL A 69 -0.73 18.78 4.83
N ASP A 70 -1.78 19.30 5.43
CA ASP A 70 -2.83 18.51 6.09
C ASP A 70 -4.10 18.50 5.24
N VAL A 71 -4.68 17.31 5.07
CA VAL A 71 -5.94 17.10 4.34
C VAL A 71 -7.15 17.35 5.25
N ALA A 72 -7.02 17.00 6.52
CA ALA A 72 -7.98 17.27 7.60
C ALA A 72 -7.21 17.60 8.89
N PRO A 73 -7.86 18.13 9.95
CA PRO A 73 -7.19 18.33 11.23
C PRO A 73 -6.49 17.04 11.67
N HIS A 74 -5.17 17.12 11.90
CA HIS A 74 -4.31 16.00 12.28
C HIS A 74 -4.13 14.88 11.24
N LEU A 75 -4.64 15.00 10.01
CA LEU A 75 -4.47 14.03 8.93
C LEU A 75 -3.53 14.57 7.82
N PRO A 76 -2.22 14.26 7.86
CA PRO A 76 -1.26 14.66 6.83
C PRO A 76 -1.54 14.00 5.47
N LEU A 77 -1.26 14.73 4.40
CA LEU A 77 -1.45 14.25 3.02
C LEU A 77 -0.71 12.93 2.76
N GLU A 78 0.50 12.80 3.30
CA GLU A 78 1.35 11.64 3.12
C GLU A 78 0.71 10.34 3.62
N GLU A 79 -0.20 10.43 4.59
CA GLU A 79 -0.89 9.28 5.17
C GLU A 79 -1.85 8.63 4.17
N LEU A 80 -2.52 9.43 3.32
CA LEU A 80 -3.35 8.90 2.23
C LEU A 80 -2.52 8.10 1.22
N PHE A 81 -1.33 8.61 0.88
CA PHE A 81 -0.40 7.91 0.00
C PHE A 81 0.14 6.65 0.68
N PHE A 82 0.42 6.72 1.97
CA PHE A 82 0.88 5.57 2.76
C PHE A 82 -0.18 4.47 2.81
N ILE A 83 -1.43 4.77 3.12
CA ILE A 83 -2.54 3.79 3.16
C ILE A 83 -2.74 3.16 1.79
N THR A 84 -2.72 3.97 0.73
CA THR A 84 -2.84 3.46 -0.64
C THR A 84 -1.68 2.53 -0.97
N PHE A 85 -0.44 2.93 -0.66
CA PHE A 85 0.74 2.11 -0.84
C PHE A 85 0.68 0.82 -0.03
N LEU A 86 0.23 0.88 1.23
CA LEU A 86 0.09 -0.27 2.12
C LEU A 86 -0.91 -1.30 1.56
N CYS A 87 -2.08 -0.84 1.10
CA CYS A 87 -3.07 -1.70 0.47
C CYS A 87 -2.50 -2.33 -0.81
N TYR A 88 -1.82 -1.52 -1.62
CA TYR A 88 -1.24 -1.96 -2.88
C TYR A 88 -0.11 -2.98 -2.70
N ILE A 89 0.89 -2.70 -1.86
CA ILE A 89 2.02 -3.62 -1.62
C ILE A 89 1.54 -4.94 -1.04
N THR A 90 0.54 -4.93 -0.17
CA THR A 90 -0.08 -6.14 0.38
C THR A 90 -0.66 -7.01 -0.73
N GLY A 91 -1.39 -6.41 -1.68
CA GLY A 91 -1.92 -7.12 -2.85
C GLY A 91 -0.83 -7.70 -3.74
N VAL A 92 0.23 -6.93 -4.02
CA VAL A 92 1.38 -7.40 -4.82
C VAL A 92 2.12 -8.55 -4.13
N LEU A 93 2.36 -8.46 -2.83
CA LEU A 93 2.98 -9.53 -2.04
C LEU A 93 2.12 -10.79 -2.03
N HIS A 94 0.80 -10.65 -1.85
CA HIS A 94 -0.13 -11.78 -1.95
C HIS A 94 -0.05 -12.45 -3.33
N GLY A 95 -0.04 -11.68 -4.41
CA GLY A 95 0.17 -12.19 -5.78
C GLY A 95 1.51 -12.91 -5.97
N LEU A 96 2.58 -12.38 -5.37
CA LEU A 96 3.90 -13.01 -5.39
C LEU A 96 3.89 -14.36 -4.65
N PHE A 97 3.38 -14.40 -3.42
CA PHE A 97 3.36 -15.62 -2.60
C PHE A 97 2.48 -16.72 -3.21
N THR A 98 1.30 -16.37 -3.71
CA THR A 98 0.41 -17.35 -4.37
C THR A 98 1.08 -18.02 -5.56
N ARG A 99 1.82 -17.26 -6.38
CA ARG A 99 2.59 -17.82 -7.50
C ARG A 99 3.78 -18.66 -7.06
N LEU A 100 4.56 -18.20 -6.09
CA LEU A 100 5.70 -18.95 -5.57
C LEU A 100 5.27 -20.30 -4.97
N LEU A 101 4.14 -20.32 -4.26
CA LEU A 101 3.57 -21.54 -3.70
C LEU A 101 3.05 -22.48 -4.78
N ALA A 102 2.38 -21.96 -5.82
CA ALA A 102 1.92 -22.75 -6.95
C ALA A 102 3.09 -23.41 -7.73
N HIS A 103 4.16 -22.67 -7.99
CA HIS A 103 5.37 -23.22 -8.64
C HIS A 103 6.07 -24.29 -7.81
N ARG A 104 6.03 -24.19 -6.47
CA ARG A 104 6.61 -25.22 -5.59
C ARG A 104 5.79 -26.50 -5.59
N ALA A 105 4.46 -26.41 -5.69
CA ALA A 105 3.57 -27.57 -5.73
C ALA A 105 3.82 -28.39 -7.01
N THR A 106 3.83 -27.75 -8.18
CA THR A 106 4.06 -28.43 -9.46
C THR A 106 5.45 -29.07 -9.55
N ARG A 107 6.48 -28.42 -9.00
CA ARG A 107 7.84 -29.00 -8.96
C ARG A 107 7.93 -30.23 -8.05
N ARG A 108 7.15 -30.30 -6.97
CA ARG A 108 7.11 -31.49 -6.09
C ARG A 108 6.44 -32.69 -6.75
N GLU A 109 5.41 -32.45 -7.56
CA GLU A 109 4.73 -33.50 -8.32
C GLU A 109 5.61 -34.06 -9.43
N ALA A 110 6.40 -33.23 -10.11
CA ALA A 110 7.30 -33.67 -11.19
C ALA A 110 8.53 -34.49 -10.72
N VAL A 111 8.82 -34.52 -9.41
CA VAL A 111 9.95 -35.27 -8.81
C VAL A 111 9.49 -36.58 -8.15
N ARG A 112 8.17 -36.80 -8.00
CA ARG A 112 7.58 -38.05 -7.54
C ARG A 112 7.29 -38.97 -8.72
#